data_AF-A0A0N0K7W8-F1
#
_entry.id   AF-A0A0N0K7W8-F1
#
_cell.length_a   1.000
_cell.length_b   1.000
_cell.length_c   1.000
_cell.angle_alpha   90.00
_cell.angle_beta   90.00
_cell.angle_gamma   90.00
#
_symmetry.space_group_name_H-M   'P 1'
#
loop_
_entity.id
_entity.type
_entity.pdbx_description
1 polymer ?
#
loop_
_entity_poly.entity_id
_entity_poly.type
_entity_poly.pdbx_seq_one_letter_code
_entity_poly.pdbx_strand_id
1 'polypeptide(L)'
;MIYIVLNAVPIAVATGCGLTAGLLMRWLLGRMGGASTGTALTPGVIIAIVLAQAWLCAILAGALILAPSEAGAWTMAIGSAVVIWIGFVVPATIVNHTQRGLSAGAMTTDSLSWLAIMVVQAIVLKSIGLVPPPTP
;
A
#
# COMPACT_ATOMS: atom_id res chain seq x y z
N MET A 1 9.77 14.08 10.49
CA MET A 1 8.34 13.68 10.60
C MET A 1 7.36 14.79 10.22
N ILE A 2 7.79 16.07 10.16
CA ILE A 2 6.93 17.21 9.76
C ILE A 2 6.25 17.01 8.39
N TYR A 3 6.92 16.34 7.45
CA TYR A 3 6.38 16.08 6.12
C TYR A 3 5.09 15.25 6.13
N ILE A 4 4.87 14.36 7.13
CA ILE A 4 3.63 13.59 7.23
C ILE A 4 2.46 14.53 7.52
N VAL A 5 2.68 15.51 8.40
CA VAL A 5 1.68 16.53 8.74
C VAL A 5 1.44 17.45 7.53
N LEU A 6 2.50 17.90 6.86
CA LEU A 6 2.40 18.75 5.67
C LEU A 6 1.66 18.06 4.51
N ASN A 7 1.81 16.74 4.39
CA ASN A 7 1.20 15.94 3.33
C ASN A 7 0.02 15.10 3.85
N ALA A 8 -0.58 15.48 4.99
CA ALA A 8 -1.65 14.70 5.59
C ALA A 8 -2.85 14.52 4.64
N VAL A 9 -3.19 15.56 3.88
CA VAL A 9 -4.29 15.51 2.90
C VAL A 9 -3.96 14.57 1.72
N PRO A 10 -2.83 14.74 0.98
CA PRO A 10 -2.43 13.77 -0.04
C PRO A 10 -2.39 12.32 0.47
N ILE A 11 -1.83 12.10 1.67
CA ILE A 11 -1.74 10.77 2.30
C ILE A 11 -3.13 10.22 2.60
N ALA A 12 -4.04 11.02 3.17
CA ALA A 12 -5.40 10.59 3.48
C ALA A 12 -6.18 10.22 2.21
N VAL A 13 -6.07 11.03 1.15
CA VAL A 13 -6.73 10.75 -0.14
C VAL A 13 -6.17 9.48 -0.77
N ALA A 14 -4.84 9.34 -0.84
CA ALA A 14 -4.20 8.15 -1.37
C ALA A 14 -4.54 6.89 -0.55
N THR A 15 -4.63 7.01 0.77
CA THR A 15 -5.08 5.95 1.67
C THR A 15 -6.53 5.55 1.35
N GLY A 16 -7.43 6.51 1.17
CA GLY A 16 -8.82 6.24 0.76
C GLY A 16 -8.90 5.51 -0.59
N CYS A 17 -8.11 5.94 -1.58
CA CYS A 17 -8.00 5.26 -2.87
C CYS A 17 -7.41 3.85 -2.75
N GLY A 18 -6.41 3.66 -1.88
CA GLY A 18 -5.84 2.34 -1.60
C GLY A 18 -6.83 1.41 -0.90
N LEU A 19 -7.66 1.92 0.02
CA LEU A 19 -8.69 1.14 0.71
C LEU A 19 -9.79 0.71 -0.25
N THR A 20 -10.26 1.62 -1.10
CA THR A 20 -11.25 1.32 -2.14
C THR A 20 -10.72 0.30 -3.15
N ALA A 21 -9.45 0.43 -3.58
CA ALA A 21 -8.79 -0.56 -4.42
C ALA A 21 -8.70 -1.94 -3.74
N GLY A 22 -8.35 -2.00 -2.45
CA GLY A 22 -8.29 -3.25 -1.69
C GLY A 22 -9.65 -3.93 -1.54
N LEU A 23 -10.72 -3.15 -1.31
CA LEU A 23 -12.09 -3.66 -1.27
C LEU A 23 -12.55 -4.18 -2.63
N LEU A 24 -12.25 -3.44 -3.71
CA LEU A 24 -12.55 -3.84 -5.07
C LEU A 24 -11.83 -5.15 -5.43
N MET A 25 -10.56 -5.28 -5.08
CA MET A 25 -9.77 -6.48 -5.36
C MET A 25 -10.33 -7.69 -4.62
N ARG A 26 -10.68 -7.55 -3.34
CA ARG A 26 -11.36 -8.61 -2.56
C ARG A 26 -12.68 -9.02 -3.19
N TRP A 27 -13.47 -8.05 -3.65
CA TRP A 27 -14.74 -8.32 -4.32
C TRP A 27 -14.55 -9.07 -5.64
N LEU A 28 -13.57 -8.68 -6.46
CA LEU A 28 -13.22 -9.37 -7.71
C LEU A 28 -12.74 -10.80 -7.46
N LEU A 29 -11.83 -10.99 -6.49
CA LEU A 29 -11.30 -12.29 -6.09
C LEU A 29 -12.38 -13.21 -5.53
N GLY A 30 -13.34 -12.67 -4.77
CA GLY A 30 -14.50 -13.41 -4.28
C GLY A 30 -15.40 -13.92 -5.40
N ARG A 31 -15.54 -13.18 -6.50
CA ARG A 31 -16.31 -13.59 -7.68
C ARG A 31 -15.63 -14.69 -8.52
N MET A 32 -14.31 -14.78 -8.47
CA MET A 32 -13.54 -15.77 -9.25
C MET A 32 -13.40 -17.14 -8.57
N GLY A 33 -14.04 -17.35 -7.41
CA GLY A 33 -14.40 -18.70 -6.94
C GLY A 33 -13.49 -19.36 -5.89
N GLY A 34 -13.02 -18.65 -4.86
CA GLY A 34 -12.42 -19.40 -3.73
C GLY A 34 -11.68 -18.66 -2.63
N ALA A 35 -11.55 -17.33 -2.65
CA ALA A 35 -10.98 -16.63 -1.50
C ALA A 35 -12.03 -16.62 -0.38
N SER A 36 -11.81 -17.40 0.68
CA SER A 36 -12.67 -17.45 1.86
C SER A 36 -13.01 -16.03 2.29
N THR A 37 -14.31 -15.71 2.31
CA THR A 37 -14.88 -14.59 3.07
C THR A 37 -14.68 -14.89 4.56
N GLY A 38 -13.42 -14.89 4.98
CA GLY A 38 -12.98 -15.34 6.29
C GLY A 38 -13.09 -14.21 7.30
N THR A 39 -14.01 -14.38 8.25
CA THR A 39 -14.26 -13.56 9.44
C THR A 39 -15.01 -12.25 9.18
N ALA A 40 -16.10 -12.05 9.92
CA ALA A 40 -16.74 -10.75 10.03
C ALA A 40 -15.70 -9.72 10.49
N LEU A 41 -15.59 -8.61 9.74
CA LEU A 41 -14.66 -7.54 10.08
C LEU A 41 -15.11 -6.90 11.40
N THR A 42 -14.42 -7.20 12.48
CA THR A 42 -14.64 -6.48 13.74
C THR A 42 -14.17 -5.03 13.58
N PRO A 43 -14.76 -4.07 14.31
CA PRO A 43 -14.32 -2.68 14.25
C PRO A 43 -12.81 -2.51 14.49
N GLY A 44 -12.22 -3.30 15.40
CA GLY A 44 -10.79 -3.30 15.65
C GLY A 44 -9.93 -3.70 14.45
N VAL A 45 -10.37 -4.70 13.68
CA VAL A 45 -9.67 -5.13 12.45
C VAL A 45 -9.77 -4.05 11.37
N ILE A 46 -10.93 -3.39 11.24
CA ILE A 46 -11.09 -2.29 10.28
C ILE A 46 -10.13 -1.14 10.62
N ILE A 47 -10.06 -0.75 11.89
CA ILE A 47 -9.11 0.29 12.35
C ILE A 47 -7.67 -0.13 12.03
N ALA A 48 -7.30 -1.39 12.30
CA ALA A 48 -5.97 -1.89 11.99
C ALA A 48 -5.65 -1.83 10.48
N ILE A 49 -6.61 -2.18 9.61
CA ILE A 49 -6.45 -2.10 8.16
C ILE A 49 -6.25 -0.65 7.70
N VAL A 50 -7.07 0.28 8.21
CA VAL A 50 -6.98 1.70 7.87
C VAL A 50 -5.64 2.28 8.30
N LEU A 51 -5.23 2.00 9.55
CA LEU A 51 -3.94 2.47 10.07
C LEU A 51 -2.76 1.85 9.31
N ALA A 52 -2.81 0.56 8.99
CA ALA A 52 -1.77 -0.10 8.20
C ALA A 52 -1.63 0.53 6.81
N GLN A 53 -2.76 0.79 6.13
CA GLN A 53 -2.75 1.46 4.83
C GLN A 53 -2.24 2.91 4.92
N ALA A 54 -2.70 3.67 5.92
CA ALA A 54 -2.27 5.05 6.12
C ALA A 54 -0.76 5.13 6.40
N TRP A 55 -0.26 4.23 7.23
CA TRP A 55 1.15 4.17 7.58
C TRP A 55 2.02 3.77 6.38
N LEU A 56 1.61 2.73 5.64
CA LEU A 56 2.32 2.33 4.42
C LEU A 56 2.32 3.46 3.38
N CYS A 57 1.20 4.17 3.23
CA CYS A 57 1.09 5.31 2.35
C CYS A 57 2.00 6.47 2.79
N ALA A 58 2.16 6.70 4.09
CA ALA A 58 3.07 7.71 4.63
C ALA A 58 4.54 7.36 4.38
N ILE A 59 4.92 6.08 4.51
CA ILE A 59 6.26 5.59 4.14
C ILE A 59 6.51 5.81 2.65
N LEU A 60 5.53 5.45 1.82
CA LEU A 60 5.61 5.65 0.37
C LEU A 60 5.76 7.14 0.03
N ALA A 61 4.97 8.02 0.64
CA ALA A 61 5.10 9.47 0.46
C ALA A 61 6.50 9.97 0.85
N GLY A 62 7.05 9.49 1.96
CA GLY A 62 8.43 9.79 2.36
C GLY A 62 9.45 9.34 1.30
N ALA A 63 9.30 8.13 0.76
CA ALA A 63 10.15 7.62 -0.30
C ALA A 63 10.06 8.46 -1.58
N LEU A 64 8.86 8.93 -1.95
CA LEU A 64 8.65 9.79 -3.12
C LEU A 64 9.25 11.18 -2.97
N ILE A 65 9.22 11.74 -1.75
CA ILE A 65 9.83 13.04 -1.44
C ILE A 65 11.36 12.97 -1.54
N LEU A 66 11.95 11.85 -1.10
CA LEU A 66 13.39 11.63 -1.09
C LEU A 66 13.93 11.03 -2.39
N ALA A 67 13.04 10.70 -3.33
CA ALA A 67 13.42 10.05 -4.58
C ALA A 67 14.35 10.96 -5.41
N PRO A 68 15.56 10.50 -5.78
CA PRO A 68 16.46 11.28 -6.62
C PRO A 68 15.84 11.55 -7.99
N SER A 69 16.14 12.72 -8.56
CA SER A 69 15.60 13.17 -9.85
C SER A 69 16.31 12.55 -11.06
N GLU A 70 17.08 11.49 -10.88
CA GLU A 70 17.89 10.87 -11.94
C GLU A 70 17.06 10.07 -12.95
N ALA A 71 15.84 9.68 -12.58
CA ALA A 71 14.88 9.02 -13.48
C ALA A 71 13.57 9.80 -13.57
N GLY A 72 12.76 9.45 -14.58
CA GLY A 72 11.43 10.03 -14.77
C GLY A 72 10.58 9.92 -13.51
N ALA A 73 9.89 11.00 -13.15
CA ALA A 73 9.22 11.10 -11.85
C ALA A 73 8.12 10.04 -11.64
N TRP A 74 7.48 9.56 -12.71
CA TRP A 74 6.53 8.44 -12.68
C TRP A 74 7.21 7.08 -12.50
N THR A 75 8.36 6.90 -13.15
CA THR A 75 9.20 5.70 -12.98
C THR A 75 9.68 5.59 -11.55
N MET A 76 10.13 6.70 -10.95
CA MET A 76 10.49 6.72 -9.54
C MET A 76 9.29 6.43 -8.64
N ALA A 77 8.10 6.97 -8.97
CA ALA A 77 6.94 6.76 -8.13
C ALA A 77 6.47 5.30 -8.07
N ILE A 78 6.34 4.68 -9.25
CA ILE A 78 5.96 3.27 -9.37
C ILE A 78 7.11 2.37 -8.89
N GLY A 79 8.35 2.74 -9.23
CA GLY A 79 9.56 2.03 -8.81
C GLY A 79 9.69 1.94 -7.29
N SER A 80 9.49 3.05 -6.57
CA SER A 80 9.47 3.05 -5.09
C SER A 80 8.42 2.10 -4.53
N ALA A 81 7.20 2.10 -5.09
CA ALA A 81 6.15 1.17 -4.66
C ALA A 81 6.56 -0.29 -4.87
N VAL A 82 7.12 -0.62 -6.04
CA VAL A 82 7.59 -1.98 -6.37
C VAL A 82 8.76 -2.41 -5.49
N VAL A 83 9.75 -1.55 -5.26
CA VAL A 83 10.92 -1.85 -4.43
C VAL A 83 10.51 -2.08 -2.98
N ILE A 84 9.64 -1.25 -2.42
CA ILE A 84 9.11 -1.45 -1.05
C ILE A 84 8.27 -2.72 -1.00
N TRP A 85 7.46 -3.01 -2.03
CA TRP A 85 6.67 -4.23 -2.09
C TRP A 85 7.55 -5.50 -2.08
N ILE A 86 8.55 -5.59 -2.97
CA ILE A 86 9.46 -6.76 -3.04
C ILE A 86 10.32 -6.84 -1.78
N GLY A 87 10.84 -5.72 -1.28
CA GLY A 87 11.78 -5.70 -0.16
C GLY A 87 11.13 -5.92 1.21
N PHE A 88 9.85 -5.58 1.36
CA PHE A 88 9.17 -5.59 2.67
C PHE A 88 7.89 -6.44 2.67
N VAL A 89 6.97 -6.18 1.75
CA VAL A 89 5.64 -6.79 1.78
C VAL A 89 5.68 -8.26 1.37
N VAL A 90 6.43 -8.61 0.32
CA VAL A 90 6.60 -10.00 -0.13
C VAL A 90 7.21 -10.88 0.97
N PRO A 91 8.35 -10.53 1.60
CA PRO A 91 8.91 -11.32 2.69
C PRO A 91 7.95 -11.43 3.88
N ALA A 92 7.34 -10.32 4.30
CA ALA A 92 6.43 -10.32 5.42
C ALA A 92 5.19 -11.20 5.17
N THR A 93 4.63 -11.18 3.95
CA THR A 93 3.49 -12.04 3.59
C THR A 93 3.88 -13.51 3.55
N ILE A 94 5.02 -13.86 2.93
CA ILE A 94 5.54 -15.23 2.87
C ILE A 94 5.77 -15.80 4.27
N VAL A 95 6.50 -15.07 5.14
CA VAL A 95 6.79 -15.53 6.50
C VAL A 95 5.51 -15.77 7.30
N ASN A 96 4.58 -14.80 7.29
CA ASN A 96 3.31 -14.93 8.01
C ASN A 96 2.44 -16.08 7.49
N HIS A 97 2.36 -16.26 6.18
CA HIS A 97 1.56 -17.33 5.58
C HIS A 97 2.17 -18.71 5.82
N THR A 98 3.51 -18.82 5.77
CA THR A 98 4.23 -20.06 6.03
C THR A 98 4.03 -20.51 7.46
N GLN A 99 4.13 -19.60 8.43
CA GLN A 99 3.86 -19.87 9.84
C GLN A 99 2.41 -20.28 10.11
N ARG A 100 1.47 -19.88 9.25
CA ARG A 100 0.04 -20.18 9.36
C ARG A 100 -0.40 -21.37 8.49
N GLY A 101 0.52 -22.02 7.79
CA GLY A 101 0.22 -23.16 6.91
C GLY A 101 -0.68 -22.83 5.71
N LEU A 102 -0.67 -21.58 5.25
CA LEU A 102 -1.49 -21.14 4.11
C LEU A 102 -0.86 -21.56 2.77
N SER A 103 -1.67 -21.65 1.71
CA SER A 103 -1.20 -22.09 0.40
C SER A 103 -0.34 -21.02 -0.29
N ALA A 104 0.58 -21.46 -1.17
CA ALA A 104 1.38 -20.56 -1.99
C ALA A 104 0.52 -19.66 -2.90
N GLY A 105 -0.64 -20.17 -3.36
CA GLY A 105 -1.61 -19.38 -4.10
C GLY A 105 -2.13 -18.18 -3.29
N ALA A 106 -2.50 -18.41 -2.03
CA ALA A 106 -2.94 -17.33 -1.13
C ALA A 106 -1.83 -16.30 -0.88
N MET A 107 -0.58 -16.76 -0.69
CA MET A 107 0.58 -15.88 -0.55
C MET A 107 0.74 -14.94 -1.74
N THR A 108 0.70 -15.50 -2.96
CA THR A 108 0.85 -14.72 -4.19
C THR A 108 -0.31 -13.75 -4.38
N THR A 109 -1.55 -14.19 -4.17
CA THR A 109 -2.74 -13.34 -4.32
C THR A 109 -2.74 -12.17 -3.34
N ASP A 110 -2.44 -12.40 -2.06
CA ASP A 110 -2.40 -11.36 -1.05
C ASP A 110 -1.25 -10.37 -1.33
N SER A 111 -0.09 -10.89 -1.69
CA SER A 111 1.07 -10.05 -2.05
C SER A 111 0.79 -9.17 -3.27
N LEU A 112 0.19 -9.72 -4.33
CA LEU A 112 -0.19 -8.95 -5.52
C LEU A 112 -1.29 -7.92 -5.22
N SER A 113 -2.22 -8.24 -4.33
CA SER A 113 -3.25 -7.29 -3.89
C SER A 113 -2.63 -6.09 -3.19
N TRP A 114 -1.61 -6.30 -2.36
CA TRP A 114 -0.84 -5.21 -1.75
C TRP A 114 -0.08 -4.39 -2.78
N LEU A 115 0.54 -5.02 -3.79
CA LEU A 115 1.19 -4.29 -4.88
C LEU A 115 0.20 -3.36 -5.59
N ALA A 116 -0.99 -3.86 -5.94
CA ALA A 116 -2.02 -3.06 -6.60
C ALA A 116 -2.42 -1.84 -5.74
N ILE A 117 -2.62 -2.04 -4.42
CA ILE A 117 -2.92 -0.96 -3.47
C ILE A 117 -1.79 0.07 -3.46
N MET A 118 -0.54 -0.37 -3.35
CA MET A 118 0.62 0.53 -3.28
C MET A 118 0.83 1.31 -4.58
N VAL A 119 0.58 0.69 -5.74
CA VAL A 119 0.64 1.38 -7.04
C VAL A 119 -0.44 2.45 -7.13
N VAL A 120 -1.67 2.14 -6.70
CA VAL A 120 -2.75 3.15 -6.64
C VAL A 120 -2.36 4.31 -5.72
N GLN A 121 -1.82 4.03 -4.53
CA GLN A 121 -1.35 5.06 -3.61
C GLN A 121 -0.23 5.91 -4.24
N ALA A 122 0.76 5.29 -4.89
CA ALA A 122 1.85 6.00 -5.56
C ALA A 122 1.33 6.94 -6.66
N ILE A 123 0.38 6.47 -7.47
CA ILE A 123 -0.22 7.24 -8.55
C ILE A 123 -0.98 8.44 -7.97
N VAL A 124 -1.76 8.25 -6.91
CA VAL A 124 -2.54 9.32 -6.29
C VAL A 124 -1.62 10.36 -5.64
N LEU A 125 -0.64 9.93 -4.86
CA LEU A 125 0.34 10.81 -4.24
C LEU A 125 1.11 11.61 -5.30
N LYS A 126 1.50 10.96 -6.40
CA LYS A 126 2.23 11.63 -7.48
C LYS A 126 1.34 12.62 -8.25
N SER A 127 0.07 12.28 -8.45
CA SER A 127 -0.91 13.14 -9.12
C SER A 127 -1.25 14.39 -8.31
N ILE A 128 -1.42 14.25 -7.00
CA ILE A 128 -1.72 15.38 -6.10
C ILE A 128 -0.47 16.25 -5.91
N GLY A 129 0.70 15.62 -5.88
CA GLY A 129 1.96 16.26 -5.53
C GLY A 129 2.22 16.22 -4.03
N LEU A 130 3.50 16.24 -3.68
CA LEU A 130 3.98 16.21 -2.30
C LEU A 130 4.86 17.42 -2.03
N VAL A 131 4.69 18.00 -0.84
CA VAL A 131 5.49 19.11 -0.36
C VAL A 131 6.72 18.54 0.36
N PRO A 132 7.94 18.86 -0.10
CA PRO A 132 9.16 18.45 0.59
C PRO A 132 9.27 19.16 1.94
N PRO A 133 9.97 18.56 2.93
CA PRO A 133 10.22 19.24 4.20
C PRO A 133 10.99 20.55 3.96
N PRO A 134 10.72 21.61 4.76
CA PRO A 134 11.52 22.83 4.71
C PRO A 134 12.99 22.49 4.94
N THR A 135 13.88 23.01 4.10
CA THR A 135 15.31 22.99 4.40
C THR A 135 15.57 23.83 5.65
N PRO A 136 16.48 23.41 6.54
CA PRO A 136 16.93 24.27 7.64
C PRO A 136 17.56 25.57 7.12
#